data_AF-A0A2D8V397-F1
#
_entry.id   AF-A0A2D8V397-F1
#
_cell.length_a   1.000
_cell.length_b   1.000
_cell.length_c   1.000
_cell.angle_alpha   90.00
_cell.angle_beta   90.00
_cell.angle_gamma   90.00
#
_symmetry.space_group_name_H-M   'P 1'
#
loop_
_entity.id
_entity.type
_entity.pdbx_description
1 polymer ?
#
loop_
_entity_poly.entity_id
_entity_poly.type
_entity_poly.pdbx_seq_one_letter_code
_entity_poly.pdbx_strand_id
1 'polypeptide(L)'
;MKRRNDLSQPRRRRRLDVSYDADAFGKFSESIAMLLGTARYLVWQTIVIIVWLLFNILPPADWQFDPWGRGLVLLTLVLSLQASYAAPLILLAQNRQERRDRTAAELDRQVAERTQADTEFLAREIAGVRLALADVVTGEELREQLAGLASAIERLEAQLGNSDDQAQHNSVQSDG
;
A
#
# COMPACT_ATOMS: atom_id res chain seq x y z
N MET A 1 34.48 -59.81 -13.00
CA MET A 1 33.31 -58.90 -12.86
C MET A 1 33.80 -57.47 -12.68
N LYS A 2 33.61 -56.60 -13.69
CA LYS A 2 34.16 -55.24 -13.76
C LYS A 2 33.02 -54.25 -13.44
N ARG A 3 33.05 -53.59 -12.27
CA ARG A 3 32.06 -52.57 -11.90
C ARG A 3 32.26 -51.33 -12.77
N ARG A 4 31.26 -50.98 -13.58
CA ARG A 4 31.22 -49.73 -14.34
C ARG A 4 30.70 -48.64 -13.41
N ASN A 5 31.50 -47.61 -13.18
CA ASN A 5 31.08 -46.41 -12.47
C ASN A 5 30.13 -45.62 -13.39
N ASP A 6 28.90 -45.45 -12.93
CA ASP A 6 27.85 -44.72 -13.60
C ASP A 6 28.15 -43.20 -13.53
N LEU A 7 28.46 -42.61 -14.69
CA LEU A 7 28.89 -41.22 -14.86
C LEU A 7 27.70 -40.25 -15.03
N SER A 8 26.47 -40.73 -14.80
CA SER A 8 25.23 -40.00 -15.06
C SER A 8 24.73 -39.16 -13.87
N GLN A 9 25.37 -39.23 -12.69
CA GLN A 9 24.99 -38.40 -11.56
C GLN A 9 25.76 -37.06 -11.57
N PRO A 10 25.09 -35.91 -11.80
CA PRO A 10 25.76 -34.62 -11.65
C PRO A 10 26.19 -34.49 -10.19
N ARG A 11 27.51 -34.40 -9.96
CA ARG A 11 28.08 -34.07 -8.65
C ARG A 11 27.40 -32.80 -8.16
N ARG A 12 26.48 -32.92 -7.19
CA ARG A 12 25.90 -31.79 -6.45
C ARG A 12 27.07 -31.01 -5.87
N ARG A 13 27.46 -29.92 -6.53
CA ARG A 13 28.34 -28.91 -5.96
C ARG A 13 27.65 -28.47 -4.69
N ARG A 14 28.25 -28.80 -3.55
CA ARG A 14 27.86 -28.32 -2.23
C ARG A 14 28.04 -26.80 -2.28
N ARG A 15 26.99 -26.08 -2.70
CA ARG A 15 26.93 -24.64 -2.55
C ARG A 15 26.97 -24.42 -1.04
N LEU A 16 28.04 -23.79 -0.57
CA LEU A 16 28.03 -23.18 0.75
C LEU A 16 26.98 -22.08 0.67
N ASP A 17 25.74 -22.47 0.92
CA ASP A 17 24.67 -21.53 1.15
C ASP A 17 24.99 -20.91 2.50
N VAL A 18 25.73 -19.79 2.47
CA VAL A 18 25.85 -18.91 3.62
C VAL A 18 24.44 -18.36 3.79
N SER A 19 23.62 -19.12 4.51
CA SER A 19 22.28 -18.72 4.92
C SER A 19 22.47 -17.56 5.87
N TYR A 20 22.52 -16.37 5.27
CA TYR A 20 22.61 -15.12 5.97
C TYR A 20 21.27 -14.94 6.69
N ASP A 21 21.29 -15.13 8.01
CA ASP A 21 20.10 -15.15 8.85
C ASP A 21 19.42 -13.77 8.82
N ALA A 22 18.40 -13.66 7.95
CA ALA A 22 17.74 -12.40 7.62
C ALA A 22 17.07 -11.76 8.85
N ASP A 23 16.69 -12.58 9.84
CA ASP A 23 16.03 -12.16 11.07
C ASP A 23 17.02 -11.54 12.06
N ALA A 24 18.23 -12.11 12.19
CA ALA A 24 19.29 -11.56 13.04
C ALA A 24 19.75 -10.18 12.55
N PHE A 25 19.93 -10.03 11.23
CA PHE A 25 20.23 -8.73 10.63
C PHE A 25 19.06 -7.76 10.72
N GLY A 26 17.82 -8.25 10.78
CA GLY A 26 16.58 -7.46 10.93
C GLY A 26 16.66 -6.58 12.15
N LYS A 27 16.84 -7.24 13.29
CA LYS A 27 16.97 -6.63 14.60
C LYS A 27 18.21 -5.74 14.72
N PHE A 28 19.31 -6.09 14.05
CA PHE A 28 20.53 -5.29 14.06
C PHE A 28 20.36 -3.94 13.35
N SER A 29 19.76 -3.90 12.16
CA SER A 29 19.52 -2.63 11.46
C SER A 29 18.52 -1.73 12.18
N GLU A 30 17.48 -2.31 12.77
CA GLU A 30 16.50 -1.58 13.57
C GLU A 30 17.16 -0.97 14.84
N SER A 31 18.07 -1.72 15.47
CA SER A 31 18.88 -1.21 16.57
C SER A 31 19.79 -0.07 16.14
N ILE A 32 20.46 -0.17 14.98
CA ILE A 32 21.33 0.88 14.41
C ILE A 32 20.53 2.14 14.05
N ALA A 33 19.34 1.99 13.46
CA ALA A 33 18.45 3.10 13.15
C ALA A 33 17.99 3.83 14.41
N MET A 34 17.63 3.09 15.46
CA MET A 34 17.38 3.67 16.77
C MET A 34 18.63 4.28 17.40
N LEU A 35 19.82 3.70 17.20
CA LEU A 35 21.08 4.21 17.75
C LEU A 35 21.48 5.56 17.12
N LEU A 36 21.38 5.68 15.79
CA LEU A 36 21.75 6.87 15.01
C LEU A 36 20.69 7.98 15.09
N GLY A 37 19.40 7.62 15.21
CA GLY A 37 18.31 8.59 15.35
C GLY A 37 18.20 9.20 16.76
N THR A 38 18.81 8.59 17.77
CA THR A 38 18.75 9.07 19.15
C THR A 38 19.88 10.06 19.42
N ALA A 39 19.54 11.31 19.75
CA ALA A 39 20.51 12.36 20.11
C ALA A 39 21.50 11.95 21.23
N ARG A 40 21.17 10.92 22.02
CA ARG A 40 22.02 10.33 23.07
C ARG A 40 23.35 9.76 22.53
N TYR A 41 23.39 9.20 21.32
CA TYR A 41 24.64 8.65 20.77
C TYR A 41 25.68 9.76 20.53
N LEU A 42 25.24 10.87 19.93
CA LEU A 42 26.09 12.03 19.69
C LEU A 42 26.62 12.62 21.01
N VAL A 43 25.75 12.75 22.01
CA VAL A 43 26.15 13.23 23.34
C VAL A 43 27.23 12.34 23.96
N TRP A 44 27.06 11.01 23.94
CA TRP A 44 28.04 10.08 24.49
C TRP A 44 29.36 10.12 23.71
N GLN A 45 29.30 10.17 22.38
CA GLN A 45 30.48 10.30 21.52
C GLN A 45 31.27 11.58 21.83
N THR A 46 30.59 12.71 22.01
CA THR A 46 31.22 13.98 22.40
C THR A 46 31.87 13.90 23.78
N ILE A 47 31.21 13.27 24.76
CA ILE A 47 31.79 13.05 26.09
C ILE A 47 33.08 12.23 26.00
N VAL A 48 33.09 11.14 25.23
CA VAL A 48 34.30 10.32 25.04
C VAL A 48 35.45 11.14 24.45
N ILE A 49 35.17 11.96 23.43
CA ILE A 49 36.18 12.85 22.82
C ILE A 49 36.70 13.86 23.85
N ILE A 50 35.81 14.49 24.63
CA ILE A 50 36.19 15.46 25.67
C ILE A 50 37.05 14.80 26.75
N VAL A 51 36.63 13.64 27.28
CA VAL A 51 37.38 12.91 28.30
C VAL A 51 38.77 12.55 27.79
N TRP A 52 38.85 12.08 26.56
CA TRP A 52 40.12 11.69 25.96
C TRP A 52 41.03 12.90 25.66
N LEU A 53 40.45 14.04 25.28
CA LEU A 53 41.16 15.31 25.17
C LEU A 53 41.72 15.77 26.53
N LEU A 54 40.89 15.75 27.58
CA LEU A 54 41.30 16.11 28.94
C LEU A 54 42.41 15.19 29.46
N PHE A 55 42.28 13.89 29.24
CA PHE A 55 43.27 12.89 29.65
C PHE A 55 44.63 13.08 28.98
N ASN A 56 44.68 13.66 27.78
CA ASN A 56 45.94 13.92 27.06
C ASN A 56 46.51 15.34 27.28
N ILE A 57 45.69 16.32 27.70
CA ILE A 57 46.14 17.70 27.96
C ILE A 57 46.58 17.91 29.41
N LEU A 58 45.91 17.29 30.38
CA LEU A 58 46.19 17.48 31.82
C LEU A 58 47.54 16.91 32.31
N PRO A 59 48.08 15.80 31.76
CA PRO A 59 49.37 15.27 32.21
C PRO A 59 50.57 16.10 31.72
N PRO A 60 51.66 16.21 32.51
CA PRO A 60 52.95 16.73 32.05
C PRO A 60 53.46 15.97 30.83
N ALA A 61 54.26 16.63 29.98
CA ALA A 61 54.70 16.13 28.67
C ALA A 61 55.32 14.71 28.68
N ASP A 62 55.87 14.30 29.81
CA ASP A 62 56.53 13.00 29.99
C ASP A 62 55.55 11.81 30.09
N TRP A 63 54.25 12.05 30.38
CA TRP A 63 53.21 11.02 30.47
C TRP A 63 52.07 11.21 29.44
N GLN A 64 52.27 12.04 28.43
CA GLN A 64 51.28 12.25 27.38
C GLN A 64 51.25 11.06 26.41
N PHE A 65 50.20 10.26 26.47
CA PHE A 65 50.01 9.09 25.60
C PHE A 65 49.77 9.51 24.13
N ASP A 66 49.02 10.60 23.92
CA ASP A 66 48.87 11.30 22.65
C ASP A 66 49.11 12.82 22.81
N PRO A 67 50.34 13.31 22.58
CA PRO A 67 50.67 14.71 22.83
C PRO A 67 49.89 15.65 21.91
N TRP A 68 49.30 16.68 22.52
CA TRP A 68 48.58 17.73 21.80
C TRP A 68 49.46 18.44 20.75
N GLY A 69 50.77 18.55 20.99
CA GLY A 69 51.74 19.12 20.04
C GLY A 69 51.95 18.31 18.76
N ARG A 70 51.59 17.01 18.75
CA ARG A 70 51.59 16.16 17.55
C ARG A 70 50.22 16.06 16.86
N GLY A 71 49.19 16.74 17.39
CA GLY A 71 47.88 16.85 16.75
C GLY A 71 46.91 15.70 17.03
N LEU A 72 47.07 14.97 18.15
CA LEU A 72 46.16 13.89 18.55
C LEU A 72 46.01 12.80 17.47
N VAL A 73 47.13 12.27 17.00
CA VAL A 73 47.19 11.35 15.85
C VAL A 73 46.44 10.05 16.16
N LEU A 74 46.47 9.57 17.40
CA LEU A 74 45.76 8.35 17.77
C LEU A 74 44.24 8.58 17.73
N LEU A 75 43.73 9.76 18.12
CA LEU A 75 42.30 10.10 17.95
C LEU A 75 41.92 9.94 16.50
N THR A 76 42.76 10.55 15.66
CA THR A 76 42.44 10.78 14.26
C THR A 76 42.48 9.45 13.54
N LEU A 77 43.43 8.58 13.87
CA LEU A 77 43.49 7.21 13.39
C LEU A 77 42.27 6.40 13.82
N VAL A 78 41.85 6.50 15.09
CA VAL A 78 40.67 5.78 15.59
C VAL A 78 39.38 6.28 14.95
N LEU A 79 39.19 7.60 14.85
CA LEU A 79 38.01 8.21 14.22
C LEU A 79 37.93 7.92 12.72
N SER A 80 39.07 7.93 12.01
CA SER A 80 39.09 7.57 10.59
C SER A 80 38.80 6.09 10.35
N LEU A 81 39.29 5.20 11.22
CA LEU A 81 38.91 3.79 11.20
C LEU A 81 37.40 3.60 11.51
N GLN A 82 36.86 4.33 12.48
CA GLN A 82 35.45 4.29 12.85
C GLN A 82 34.56 4.67 11.66
N ALA A 83 34.92 5.73 10.93
CA ALA A 83 34.22 6.13 9.70
C ALA A 83 34.33 5.08 8.59
N SER A 84 35.53 4.49 8.42
CA SER A 84 35.78 3.47 7.38
C SER A 84 34.95 2.20 7.59
N TYR A 85 34.76 1.75 8.83
CA TYR A 85 33.96 0.57 9.15
C TYR A 85 32.45 0.85 9.16
N ALA A 86 32.03 2.11 9.38
CA ALA A 86 30.63 2.48 9.27
C ALA A 86 30.10 2.33 7.84
N ALA A 87 30.90 2.69 6.82
CA ALA A 87 30.51 2.61 5.41
C ALA A 87 30.01 1.22 4.95
N PRO A 88 30.73 0.10 5.17
CA PRO A 88 30.25 -1.22 4.77
C PRO A 88 29.03 -1.69 5.56
N LEU A 89 28.92 -1.36 6.86
CA LEU A 89 27.73 -1.68 7.65
C LEU A 89 26.49 -0.93 7.16
N ILE A 90 26.66 0.35 6.83
CA ILE A 90 25.59 1.18 6.25
C ILE A 90 25.19 0.64 4.88
N LEU A 91 26.16 0.26 4.04
CA LEU A 91 25.91 -0.31 2.71
C LEU A 91 25.10 -1.61 2.81
N LEU A 92 25.41 -2.49 3.76
CA LEU A 92 24.64 -3.72 4.00
C LEU A 92 23.22 -3.42 4.50
N ALA A 93 23.04 -2.41 5.36
CA ALA A 93 21.72 -1.98 5.80
C ALA A 93 20.89 -1.39 4.65
N GLN A 94 21.50 -0.58 3.79
CA GLN A 94 20.86 0.05 2.63
C GLN A 94 20.43 -0.98 1.58
N ASN A 95 21.30 -1.92 1.22
CA ASN A 95 21.01 -2.99 0.24
C ASN A 95 19.76 -3.81 0.58
N ARG A 96 19.41 -3.90 1.87
CA ARG A 96 18.22 -4.62 2.31
C ARG A 96 16.97 -3.73 2.36
N GLN A 97 17.11 -2.48 2.77
CA GLN A 97 16.02 -1.51 2.71
C GLN A 97 15.51 -1.40 1.27
N GLU A 98 16.43 -1.28 0.32
CA GLU A 98 16.11 -1.20 -1.12
C GLU A 98 15.40 -2.46 -1.64
N ARG A 99 15.75 -3.65 -1.13
CA ARG A 99 15.03 -4.90 -1.47
C ARG A 99 13.60 -4.92 -0.95
N ARG A 100 13.37 -4.50 0.31
CA ARG A 100 12.03 -4.40 0.88
C ARG A 100 11.18 -3.37 0.14
N ASP A 101 11.76 -2.20 -0.11
CA ASP A 101 11.10 -1.11 -0.83
C ASP A 101 10.73 -1.55 -2.26
N ARG A 102 11.61 -2.32 -2.92
CA ARG A 102 11.32 -2.90 -4.23
C ARG A 102 10.15 -3.89 -4.20
N THR A 103 10.12 -4.81 -3.23
CA THR A 103 9.00 -5.76 -3.10
C THR A 103 7.68 -5.04 -2.79
N ALA A 104 7.70 -4.02 -1.93
CA ALA A 104 6.53 -3.20 -1.65
C ALA A 104 6.03 -2.47 -2.91
N ALA A 105 6.94 -1.88 -3.69
CA ALA A 105 6.60 -1.20 -4.95
C ALA A 105 6.03 -2.17 -6.02
N GLU A 106 6.54 -3.41 -6.08
CA GLU A 106 6.00 -4.44 -6.99
C GLU A 106 4.59 -4.89 -6.59
N LEU A 107 4.32 -5.03 -5.28
CA LEU A 107 2.99 -5.34 -4.78
C LEU A 107 2.00 -4.21 -5.06
N ASP A 108 2.41 -2.96 -4.80
CA ASP A 108 1.59 -1.77 -5.04
C ASP A 108 1.19 -1.64 -6.51
N ARG A 109 2.13 -1.89 -7.43
CA ARG A 109 1.82 -1.96 -8.87
C ARG A 109 0.78 -3.03 -9.21
N GLN A 110 0.90 -4.24 -8.67
CA GLN A 110 -0.08 -5.30 -8.90
C GLN A 110 -1.46 -4.94 -8.33
N VAL A 111 -1.51 -4.28 -7.17
CA VAL A 111 -2.76 -3.83 -6.58
C VAL A 111 -3.39 -2.72 -7.43
N ALA A 112 -2.60 -1.78 -7.93
CA ALA A 112 -3.06 -0.72 -8.82
C ALA A 112 -3.63 -1.28 -10.13
N GLU A 113 -2.95 -2.25 -10.76
CA GLU A 113 -3.44 -2.94 -11.96
C GLU A 113 -4.78 -3.65 -11.70
N ARG A 114 -4.91 -4.38 -10.57
CA ARG A 114 -6.18 -5.02 -10.20
C ARG A 114 -7.29 -4.00 -9.94
N THR A 115 -6.99 -2.94 -9.21
CA THR A 115 -7.95 -1.87 -8.90
C THR A 115 -8.44 -1.19 -10.17
N GLN A 116 -7.54 -0.95 -11.13
CA GLN A 116 -7.91 -0.40 -12.43
C GLN A 116 -8.85 -1.35 -13.18
N ALA A 117 -8.51 -2.65 -13.26
CA ALA A 117 -9.35 -3.65 -13.92
C ALA A 117 -10.74 -3.78 -13.25
N ASP A 118 -10.81 -3.78 -11.92
CA ASP A 118 -12.06 -3.83 -11.17
C ASP A 118 -12.90 -2.56 -11.43
N THR A 119 -12.26 -1.39 -11.50
CA THR A 119 -12.94 -0.13 -11.81
C THR A 119 -13.49 -0.13 -13.24
N GLU A 120 -12.71 -0.61 -14.22
CA GLU A 120 -13.16 -0.75 -15.61
C GLU A 120 -14.32 -1.75 -15.73
N PHE A 121 -14.25 -2.86 -14.98
CA PHE A 121 -15.32 -3.86 -14.91
C PHE A 121 -16.60 -3.24 -14.33
N LEU A 122 -16.50 -2.59 -13.16
CA LEU A 122 -17.64 -1.93 -12.52
C LEU A 122 -18.24 -0.83 -13.41
N ALA A 123 -17.41 -0.04 -14.09
CA ALA A 123 -17.87 0.98 -15.03
C ALA A 123 -18.65 0.37 -16.21
N ARG A 124 -18.17 -0.75 -16.76
CA ARG A 124 -18.86 -1.48 -17.83
C ARG A 124 -20.17 -2.08 -17.34
N GLU A 125 -20.18 -2.66 -16.14
CA GLU A 125 -21.38 -3.25 -15.55
C GLU A 125 -22.44 -2.18 -15.27
N ILE A 126 -22.04 -1.03 -14.71
CA ILE A 126 -22.93 0.12 -14.49
C ILE A 126 -23.47 0.66 -15.82
N ALA A 127 -22.64 0.74 -16.86
CA ALA A 127 -23.10 1.16 -18.18
C ALA A 127 -24.14 0.19 -18.76
N GLY A 128 -23.94 -1.12 -18.59
CA GLY A 128 -24.90 -2.16 -18.98
C GLY A 128 -26.21 -2.05 -18.21
N VAL A 129 -26.14 -1.92 -16.88
CA VAL A 129 -27.31 -1.71 -16.00
C VAL A 129 -28.06 -0.44 -16.38
N ARG A 130 -27.35 0.66 -16.66
CA ARG A 130 -27.96 1.91 -17.12
C ARG A 130 -28.69 1.74 -18.45
N LEU A 131 -28.13 0.99 -19.40
CA LEU A 131 -28.77 0.73 -20.68
C LEU A 131 -30.05 -0.10 -20.50
N ALA A 132 -29.99 -1.16 -19.69
CA ALA A 132 -31.15 -1.99 -19.38
C ALA A 132 -32.26 -1.21 -18.66
N LEU A 133 -31.90 -0.32 -17.73
CA LEU A 133 -32.85 0.59 -17.08
C LEU A 133 -33.42 1.64 -18.05
N ALA A 134 -32.62 2.13 -18.99
CA ALA A 134 -33.09 3.10 -19.99
C ALA A 134 -34.17 2.51 -20.91
N ASP A 135 -34.09 1.20 -21.19
CA ASP A 135 -35.09 0.48 -21.99
C ASP A 135 -36.40 0.25 -21.22
N VAL A 136 -36.34 0.05 -19.90
CA VAL A 136 -37.50 -0.21 -19.02
C VAL A 136 -38.20 1.08 -18.56
N VAL A 137 -37.50 2.23 -18.53
CA VAL A 137 -38.06 3.54 -18.17
C VAL A 137 -38.39 4.36 -19.43
N THR A 138 -38.94 3.72 -20.46
CA THR A 138 -39.53 4.50 -21.57
C THR A 138 -40.81 5.14 -21.03
N GLY A 139 -40.71 6.41 -20.64
CA GLY A 139 -41.83 7.19 -20.11
C GLY A 139 -43.03 7.28 -21.05
N GLU A 140 -42.86 6.90 -22.32
CA GLU A 140 -43.93 6.80 -23.30
C GLU A 140 -44.88 5.63 -23.02
N GLU A 141 -44.36 4.44 -22.73
CA GLU A 141 -45.16 3.26 -22.38
C GLU A 141 -45.95 3.51 -21.08
N LEU A 142 -45.30 4.10 -20.08
CA LEU A 142 -45.94 4.53 -18.84
C LEU A 142 -46.98 5.62 -19.07
N ARG A 143 -46.75 6.55 -19.99
CA ARG A 143 -47.72 7.60 -20.37
C ARG A 143 -48.92 7.01 -21.10
N GLU A 144 -48.71 6.09 -22.03
CA GLU A 144 -49.79 5.41 -22.75
C GLU A 144 -50.64 4.56 -21.80
N GLN A 145 -50.02 3.83 -20.88
CA GLN A 145 -50.75 3.08 -19.84
C GLN A 145 -51.55 4.01 -18.91
N LEU A 146 -50.97 5.14 -18.50
CA LEU A 146 -51.67 6.15 -17.68
C LEU A 146 -52.81 6.83 -18.44
N ALA A 147 -52.62 7.15 -19.73
CA ALA A 147 -53.67 7.72 -20.59
C ALA A 147 -54.79 6.71 -20.87
N GLY A 148 -54.44 5.43 -21.04
CA GLY A 148 -55.38 4.33 -21.15
C GLY A 148 -56.23 4.18 -19.88
N LEU A 149 -55.62 4.24 -18.70
CA LEU A 149 -56.34 4.24 -17.42
C LEU A 149 -57.24 5.48 -17.26
N ALA A 150 -56.75 6.67 -17.61
CA ALA A 150 -57.54 7.90 -17.52
C ALA A 150 -58.78 7.86 -18.43
N SER A 151 -58.62 7.42 -19.68
CA SER A 151 -59.74 7.28 -20.62
C SER A 151 -60.71 6.17 -20.24
N ALA A 152 -60.25 5.08 -19.61
CA ALA A 152 -61.12 4.04 -19.08
C ALA A 152 -62.00 4.57 -17.94
N ILE A 153 -61.44 5.41 -17.05
CA ILE A 153 -62.20 6.08 -15.98
C ILE A 153 -63.25 7.02 -16.57
N GLU A 154 -62.89 7.84 -17.55
CA GLU A 154 -63.81 8.79 -18.20
C GLU A 154 -64.98 8.08 -18.91
N ARG A 155 -64.72 6.92 -19.55
CA ARG A 155 -65.78 6.09 -20.15
C ARG A 155 -66.72 5.50 -19.11
N LEU A 156 -66.20 5.08 -17.96
CA LEU A 156 -67.00 4.58 -16.84
C LEU A 156 -67.90 5.69 -16.27
N GLU A 157 -67.36 6.89 -16.09
CA GLU A 157 -68.12 8.07 -15.64
C GLU A 157 -69.22 8.44 -16.65
N ALA A 158 -68.92 8.45 -17.95
CA ALA A 158 -69.90 8.72 -18.99
C ALA A 158 -71.02 7.67 -19.07
N GLN A 159 -70.71 6.39 -18.83
CA GLN A 159 -71.72 5.32 -18.73
C GLN A 159 -72.62 5.49 -17.52
N LEU A 160 -72.07 5.89 -16.37
CA LEU A 160 -72.84 6.17 -15.16
C LEU A 160 -73.77 7.38 -15.36
N GLY A 161 -73.26 8.48 -15.92
CA GLY A 161 -74.08 9.68 -16.20
C GLY A 161 -75.22 9.42 -17.19
N ASN A 162 -74.97 8.66 -18.26
CA ASN A 162 -76.01 8.32 -19.23
C ASN A 162 -77.06 7.35 -18.67
N SER A 163 -76.69 6.55 -17.67
CA SER A 163 -77.63 5.67 -16.95
C SER A 163 -78.56 6.47 -16.02
N ASP A 164 -78.04 7.52 -15.38
CA ASP A 164 -78.83 8.43 -14.53
C ASP A 164 -79.78 9.32 -15.35
N ASP A 165 -79.35 9.82 -16.51
CA ASP A 165 -80.19 10.60 -17.42
C ASP A 165 -81.33 9.74 -18.03
N GLN A 166 -81.06 8.48 -18.37
CA GLN A 166 -82.10 7.54 -18.80
C GLN A 166 -83.10 7.22 -17.70
N ALA A 167 -82.64 7.09 -16.44
CA ALA A 167 -83.54 6.90 -15.31
C ALA A 167 -84.46 8.11 -15.08
N GLN A 168 -83.96 9.34 -15.26
CA GLN A 168 -84.78 10.56 -15.16
C GLN A 168 -85.74 10.72 -16.33
N HIS A 169 -85.31 10.51 -17.57
CA HIS A 169 -86.19 10.65 -18.75
C HIS A 169 -87.36 9.65 -18.71
N ASN A 170 -87.12 8.43 -18.25
CA ASN A 170 -88.15 7.41 -18.14
C ASN A 170 -89.12 7.69 -16.97
N SER A 171 -88.69 8.39 -15.92
CA SER A 171 -89.55 8.81 -14.81
C SER A 171 -90.48 9.97 -15.18
N VAL A 172 -90.04 10.92 -16.03
CA VAL A 172 -90.84 12.07 -16.47
C VAL A 172 -91.91 11.66 -17.50
N GLN A 173 -91.65 10.64 -18.32
CA GLN A 173 -92.63 10.11 -19.28
C GLN A 173 -93.74 9.27 -18.62
N SER A 174 -93.55 8.81 -17.38
CA SER A 174 -94.53 7.97 -16.67
C SER A 174 -95.55 8.76 -15.86
N ASP A 175 -95.42 10.09 -15.73
CA ASP A 175 -96.22 10.94 -14.84
C ASP A 175 -97.10 11.98 -15.58
N GLY A 176 -97.27 11.84 -16.90
CA GLY A 176 -98.17 12.65 -17.74
C GLY A 176 -99.16 11.80 -18.53
#